data_AF-A0A930PFX0-F1
#
_entry.id   AF-A0A930PFX0-F1
#
_cell.length_a   1.000
_cell.length_b   1.000
_cell.length_c   1.000
_cell.angle_alpha   90.00
_cell.angle_beta   90.00
_cell.angle_gamma   90.00
#
_symmetry.space_group_name_H-M   'P 1'
#
loop_
_entity.id
_entity.type
_entity.pdbx_description
1 polymer ?
#
loop_
_entity_poly.entity_id
_entity_poly.type
_entity_poly.pdbx_seq_one_letter_code
_entity_poly.pdbx_strand_id
1 'polypeptide(L)'
;MNIWVFFAFIIYLAWDYIKNSFNNNAENDYWNILRQLPEYLLNHVGHNPVMLYGYGAAAVLIFGGSILSWAFTRYSVSAHSVYRHSGIFFKKQRQIRLESVQSVDISRSLVARILGLSELRLEAADGAEEALHIKYLSHAKGQDLQERLLQRVSTLRAANTPESADSVSAPAEKDHEVNLAGEQQAEAGHKLERLLFKVPNLRVLAAIVLSSLLWALPVAIIWVGGTIVGWLMNPQKDLGHISQFIFPSLIPILGFLWQLWSSFDQGANFTVERIRQNTSDARGDSLRITYGFTGTHTQTLFPQRIQALKIEQPLLWKPFGWYRVVVNIAGVAVNTEGSSDDLFTRNTALPVGTAREMQRLLHLLLPNVSPHSLETVQAVMESSRYNPADSRELGVVTAPRRTRWLNPLTFRRDGFARVNTEQAGVDDQQNRELQTPGHAPTRDLLLLRGGCLLRFLSIVPERQVLAVQWSQGPLNRILKTACISLGSVPGPVKPTVQNLEAHDAERIAAEIIARTDGTRAYYTSPSA
;
A
#
# COMPACT_ATOMS: atom_id res chain seq x y z
N MET A 1 -0.84 19.86 -5.90
CA MET A 1 0.15 19.91 -6.99
C MET A 1 0.84 21.27 -7.11
N ASN A 2 0.15 22.41 -6.93
CA ASN A 2 0.67 23.72 -7.35
C ASN A 2 1.67 24.42 -6.42
N ILE A 3 1.71 24.08 -5.13
CA ILE A 3 2.66 24.69 -4.18
C ILE A 3 4.11 24.28 -4.47
N TRP A 4 4.32 23.08 -5.02
CA TRP A 4 5.64 22.55 -5.34
C TRP A 4 6.30 23.24 -6.52
N VAL A 5 5.50 23.65 -7.51
CA VAL A 5 5.99 24.42 -8.66
C VAL A 5 6.46 25.80 -8.19
N PHE A 6 5.75 26.41 -7.25
CA PHE A 6 6.15 27.69 -6.64
C PHE A 6 7.46 27.57 -5.84
N PHE A 7 7.62 26.54 -5.00
CA PHE A 7 8.88 26.32 -4.30
C PHE A 7 10.05 25.98 -5.25
N ALA A 8 9.83 25.11 -6.24
CA ALA A 8 10.86 24.80 -7.24
C ALA A 8 11.29 26.05 -8.02
N PHE A 9 10.34 26.94 -8.30
CA PHE A 9 10.58 28.22 -8.96
C PHE A 9 11.37 29.21 -8.08
N ILE A 10 11.03 29.35 -6.80
CA ILE A 10 11.81 30.17 -5.86
C ILE A 10 13.25 29.64 -5.75
N ILE A 11 13.41 28.31 -5.70
CA ILE A 11 14.74 27.68 -5.64
C ILE A 11 15.53 27.96 -6.93
N TYR A 12 14.87 27.96 -8.09
CA TYR A 12 15.50 28.32 -9.36
C TYR A 12 15.93 29.79 -9.43
N LEU A 13 15.13 30.73 -8.93
CA LEU A 13 15.49 32.15 -8.89
C LEU A 13 16.65 32.41 -7.91
N ALA A 14 16.59 31.78 -6.74
CA ALA A 14 17.69 31.82 -5.77
C ALA A 14 18.97 31.27 -6.42
N TRP A 15 18.85 30.19 -7.19
CA TRP A 15 19.95 29.61 -7.92
C TRP A 15 20.58 30.55 -8.96
N ASP A 16 19.76 31.16 -9.81
CA ASP A 16 20.23 32.07 -10.86
C ASP A 16 20.93 33.30 -10.27
N TYR A 17 20.36 33.89 -9.21
CA TYR A 17 20.98 34.98 -8.46
C TYR A 17 22.38 34.63 -8.00
N ILE A 18 22.48 33.50 -7.30
CA ILE A 18 23.71 33.06 -6.67
C ILE A 18 24.76 32.79 -7.74
N LYS A 19 24.39 32.08 -8.81
CA LYS A 19 25.28 31.80 -9.95
C LYS A 19 25.81 33.09 -10.58
N ASN A 20 24.93 34.06 -10.82
CA ASN A 20 25.32 35.32 -11.47
C ASN A 20 26.14 36.22 -10.53
N SER A 21 25.80 36.24 -9.24
CA SER A 21 26.56 36.97 -8.21
C SER A 21 27.97 36.42 -8.05
N PHE A 22 28.15 35.09 -8.11
CA PHE A 22 29.47 34.46 -8.09
C PHE A 22 30.32 34.75 -9.34
N ASN A 23 29.70 34.82 -10.52
CA ASN A 23 30.45 35.15 -11.74
C ASN A 23 30.94 36.61 -11.75
N ASN A 24 30.28 37.51 -11.01
CA ASN A 24 30.52 38.95 -11.08
C ASN A 24 31.28 39.52 -9.86
N ASN A 25 31.36 38.81 -8.74
CA ASN A 25 32.10 39.24 -7.56
C ASN A 25 33.49 38.59 -7.48
N ALA A 26 34.53 39.43 -7.37
CA ALA A 26 35.92 39.00 -7.21
C ALA A 26 36.27 38.57 -5.76
N GLU A 27 35.41 38.89 -4.78
CA GLU A 27 35.60 38.55 -3.38
C GLU A 27 34.56 37.51 -2.95
N ASN A 28 35.04 36.32 -2.57
CA ASN A 28 34.23 35.13 -2.26
C ASN A 28 33.48 35.24 -0.92
N ASP A 29 32.75 36.33 -0.68
CA ASP A 29 32.04 36.56 0.58
C ASP A 29 30.63 35.93 0.57
N TYR A 30 30.59 34.63 0.87
CA TYR A 30 29.39 33.79 0.86
C TYR A 30 28.25 34.33 1.73
N TRP A 31 28.57 34.90 2.88
CA TRP A 31 27.57 35.32 3.86
C TRP A 31 26.81 36.57 3.40
N ASN A 32 27.47 37.46 2.66
CA ASN A 32 26.83 38.65 2.11
C ASN A 32 25.89 38.30 0.94
N ILE A 33 26.28 37.38 0.05
CA ILE A 33 25.40 36.90 -1.04
C ILE A 33 24.14 36.25 -0.46
N LEU A 34 24.28 35.42 0.58
CA LEU A 34 23.13 34.75 1.19
C LEU A 34 22.21 35.73 1.94
N ARG A 35 22.78 36.74 2.62
CA ARG A 35 22.01 37.76 3.35
C ARG A 35 21.23 38.69 2.41
N GLN A 36 21.75 38.96 1.21
CA GLN A 36 21.10 39.81 0.20
C GLN A 36 20.09 39.04 -0.67
N LEU A 37 20.06 37.71 -0.60
CA LEU A 37 19.17 36.86 -1.40
C LEU A 37 17.67 37.20 -1.22
N PRO A 38 17.13 37.45 -0.01
CA PRO A 38 15.73 37.85 0.15
C PRO A 38 15.42 39.19 -0.53
N GLU A 39 16.31 40.18 -0.39
CA GLU A 39 16.18 41.49 -1.05
C GLU A 39 16.30 41.38 -2.57
N TYR A 40 17.20 40.53 -3.07
CA TYR A 40 17.28 40.24 -4.50
C TYR A 40 16.02 39.55 -5.01
N LEU A 41 15.51 38.51 -4.35
CA LEU A 41 14.27 37.86 -4.79
C LEU A 41 13.09 38.84 -4.84
N LEU A 42 13.02 39.79 -3.90
CA LEU A 42 12.01 40.85 -3.89
C LEU A 42 12.26 41.90 -5.01
N ASN A 43 13.50 42.33 -5.21
CA ASN A 43 13.86 43.41 -6.15
C ASN A 43 14.02 42.93 -7.60
N HIS A 44 14.42 41.68 -7.83
CA HIS A 44 14.62 41.08 -9.14
C HIS A 44 13.28 40.76 -9.82
N VAL A 45 12.25 40.46 -9.02
CA VAL A 45 10.86 40.47 -9.47
C VAL A 45 10.42 41.89 -9.87
N GLY A 46 10.95 42.94 -9.22
CA GLY A 46 10.58 44.34 -9.47
C GLY A 46 11.25 45.06 -10.65
N HIS A 47 12.50 44.73 -11.02
CA HIS A 47 13.31 45.56 -11.94
C HIS A 47 13.36 45.11 -13.41
N ASN A 48 12.95 43.88 -13.73
CA ASN A 48 13.04 43.36 -15.09
C ASN A 48 11.63 43.10 -15.66
N PRO A 49 11.05 44.05 -16.42
CA PRO A 49 9.62 44.02 -16.77
C PRO A 49 9.28 42.77 -17.58
N VAL A 50 10.14 42.31 -18.49
CA VAL A 50 9.91 41.09 -19.29
C VAL A 50 9.78 39.84 -18.42
N MET A 51 10.63 39.74 -17.39
CA MET A 51 10.56 38.62 -16.45
C MET A 51 9.36 38.76 -15.51
N LEU A 52 9.04 39.97 -15.02
CA LEU A 52 7.83 40.22 -14.25
C LEU A 52 6.55 39.85 -15.02
N TYR A 53 6.47 40.19 -16.32
CA TYR A 53 5.36 39.77 -17.18
C TYR A 53 5.35 38.26 -17.42
N GLY A 54 6.52 37.63 -17.61
CA GLY A 54 6.65 36.18 -17.73
C GLY A 54 6.23 35.43 -16.45
N TYR A 55 6.61 35.95 -15.28
CA TYR A 55 6.26 35.40 -13.97
C TYR A 55 4.80 35.65 -13.62
N GLY A 56 4.27 36.83 -13.94
CA GLY A 56 2.85 37.12 -13.87
C GLY A 56 2.06 36.16 -14.76
N ALA A 57 2.49 35.92 -15.99
CA ALA A 57 1.86 34.98 -16.90
C ALA A 57 1.95 33.53 -16.39
N ALA A 58 3.09 33.08 -15.88
CA ALA A 58 3.24 31.74 -15.30
C ALA A 58 2.39 31.56 -14.05
N ALA A 59 2.38 32.54 -13.14
CA ALA A 59 1.53 32.53 -11.95
C ALA A 59 0.05 32.53 -12.35
N VAL A 60 -0.36 33.34 -13.32
CA VAL A 60 -1.73 33.35 -13.87
C VAL A 60 -2.07 32.04 -14.57
N LEU A 61 -1.15 31.38 -15.27
CA LEU A 61 -1.39 30.07 -15.89
C LEU A 61 -1.51 28.97 -14.84
N ILE A 62 -0.69 28.99 -13.78
CA ILE A 62 -0.72 27.99 -12.71
C ILE A 62 -1.93 28.20 -11.80
N PHE A 63 -2.12 29.41 -11.26
CA PHE A 63 -3.27 29.74 -10.43
C PHE A 63 -4.55 29.73 -11.25
N GLY A 64 -4.56 30.34 -12.43
CA GLY A 64 -5.71 30.34 -13.33
C GLY A 64 -6.05 28.92 -13.77
N GLY A 65 -5.07 28.08 -14.13
CA GLY A 65 -5.30 26.67 -14.41
C GLY A 65 -5.87 25.91 -13.20
N SER A 66 -5.39 26.21 -11.98
CA SER A 66 -5.92 25.65 -10.73
C SER A 66 -7.35 26.09 -10.46
N ILE A 67 -7.64 27.38 -10.63
CA ILE A 67 -8.94 28.00 -10.39
C ILE A 67 -9.93 27.49 -11.44
N LEU A 68 -9.54 27.41 -12.71
CA LEU A 68 -10.33 26.77 -13.76
C LEU A 68 -10.60 25.31 -13.41
N SER A 69 -9.58 24.53 -13.05
CA SER A 69 -9.75 23.12 -12.66
C SER A 69 -10.77 22.96 -11.54
N TRP A 70 -10.66 23.81 -10.50
CA TRP A 70 -11.61 23.85 -9.39
C TRP A 70 -13.01 24.29 -9.85
N ALA A 71 -13.13 25.37 -10.61
CA ALA A 71 -14.41 25.94 -11.07
C ALA A 71 -15.17 24.99 -12.01
N PHE A 72 -14.45 24.17 -12.79
CA PHE A 72 -15.03 23.16 -13.67
C PHE A 72 -15.31 21.82 -12.95
N THR A 73 -14.90 21.65 -11.69
CA THR A 73 -15.26 20.47 -10.90
C THR A 73 -16.67 20.64 -10.35
N ARG A 74 -17.64 19.91 -10.90
CA ARG A 74 -19.05 19.94 -10.45
C ARG A 74 -19.49 18.58 -9.93
N TYR A 75 -20.20 18.62 -8.80
CA TYR A 75 -20.84 17.45 -8.20
C TYR A 75 -22.34 17.55 -8.40
N SER A 76 -22.98 16.48 -8.85
CA SER A 76 -24.44 16.38 -8.86
C SER A 76 -24.87 15.08 -8.18
N VAL A 77 -25.83 15.19 -7.26
CA VAL A 77 -26.43 14.06 -6.55
C VAL A 77 -27.81 13.85 -7.17
N SER A 78 -28.02 12.70 -7.80
CA SER A 78 -29.32 12.27 -8.33
C SER A 78 -29.98 11.28 -7.37
N ALA A 79 -31.24 10.91 -7.62
CA ALA A 79 -32.01 10.00 -6.76
C ALA A 79 -31.36 8.61 -6.59
N HIS A 80 -30.58 8.16 -7.58
CA HIS A 80 -30.00 6.81 -7.63
C HIS A 80 -28.48 6.78 -7.87
N SER A 81 -27.85 7.92 -8.17
CA SER A 81 -26.40 7.97 -8.43
C SER A 81 -25.78 9.33 -8.08
N VAL A 82 -24.52 9.32 -7.62
CA VAL A 82 -23.68 10.51 -7.46
C VAL A 82 -22.77 10.63 -8.68
N TYR A 83 -22.76 11.81 -9.30
CA TYR A 83 -21.92 12.13 -10.44
C TYR A 83 -20.85 13.14 -10.04
N ARG A 84 -19.63 12.93 -10.54
CA ARG A 84 -18.55 13.91 -10.53
C ARG A 84 -18.11 14.19 -11.95
N HIS A 85 -18.16 15.47 -12.31
CA HIS A 85 -17.64 15.99 -13.56
C HIS A 85 -16.33 16.71 -13.24
N SER A 86 -15.25 16.33 -13.92
CA SER A 86 -13.91 16.89 -13.69
C SER A 86 -13.16 17.03 -15.02
N GLY A 87 -12.34 18.07 -15.14
CA GLY A 87 -11.42 18.27 -16.25
C GLY A 87 -11.71 19.51 -17.09
N ILE A 88 -10.64 20.18 -17.52
CA ILE A 88 -10.68 21.42 -18.31
C ILE A 88 -10.71 21.09 -19.81
N PHE A 89 -9.74 20.28 -20.27
CA PHE A 89 -9.60 19.88 -21.68
C PHE A 89 -10.18 18.49 -21.96
N PHE A 90 -9.98 17.55 -21.03
CA PHE A 90 -10.52 16.19 -21.11
C PHE A 90 -11.60 16.03 -20.05
N LYS A 91 -12.86 16.00 -20.48
CA LYS A 91 -14.00 15.82 -19.59
C LYS A 91 -14.01 14.37 -19.09
N LYS A 92 -13.81 14.19 -17.78
CA LYS A 92 -13.99 12.91 -17.08
C LYS A 92 -15.31 12.96 -16.34
N GLN A 93 -16.20 12.02 -16.62
CA GLN A 93 -17.46 11.83 -15.89
C GLN A 93 -17.38 10.51 -15.13
N ARG A 94 -17.60 10.57 -13.82
CA ARG A 94 -17.65 9.38 -12.95
C ARG A 94 -19.01 9.30 -12.28
N GLN A 95 -19.61 8.11 -12.31
CA GLN A 95 -20.89 7.81 -11.69
C GLN A 95 -20.70 6.71 -10.64
N ILE A 96 -21.23 6.92 -9.45
CA ILE A 96 -21.36 5.88 -8.42
C ILE A 96 -22.84 5.73 -8.09
N ARG A 97 -23.37 4.51 -8.17
CA ARG A 97 -24.76 4.21 -7.79
C ARG A 97 -24.91 4.27 -6.28
N LEU A 98 -25.95 4.92 -5.76
CA LEU A 98 -26.14 5.07 -4.30
C LEU A 98 -26.30 3.69 -3.62
N GLU A 99 -26.96 2.75 -4.29
CA GLU A 99 -27.17 1.38 -3.79
C GLU A 99 -25.88 0.58 -3.59
N SER A 100 -24.80 0.95 -4.30
CA SER A 100 -23.51 0.30 -4.15
C SER A 100 -22.61 1.00 -3.12
N VAL A 101 -23.00 2.15 -2.55
CA VAL A 101 -22.20 2.83 -1.52
C VAL A 101 -22.21 1.98 -0.22
N GLN A 102 -21.02 1.54 0.21
CA GLN A 102 -20.84 0.72 1.42
C GLN A 102 -20.45 1.56 2.64
N SER A 103 -19.55 2.52 2.46
CA SER A 103 -19.10 3.42 3.53
C SER A 103 -19.05 4.86 3.06
N VAL A 104 -19.33 5.76 4.01
CA VAL A 104 -19.23 7.20 3.84
C VAL A 104 -18.37 7.73 4.97
N ASP A 105 -17.11 8.05 4.66
CA ASP A 105 -16.13 8.47 5.65
C ASP A 105 -15.82 9.96 5.53
N ILE A 106 -15.78 10.67 6.67
CA ILE A 106 -15.33 12.06 6.73
C ILE A 106 -13.86 12.08 7.13
N SER A 107 -13.01 12.57 6.24
CA SER A 107 -11.58 12.77 6.51
C SER A 107 -11.27 14.27 6.69
N ARG A 108 -10.48 14.60 7.72
CA ARG A 108 -10.00 15.97 8.00
C ARG A 108 -8.51 15.95 8.23
N SER A 109 -7.73 16.31 7.21
CA SER A 109 -6.31 16.59 7.39
C SER A 109 -6.11 17.83 8.28
N LEU A 110 -4.94 18.00 8.90
CA LEU A 110 -4.64 19.18 9.74
C LEU A 110 -4.92 20.50 9.02
N VAL A 111 -4.58 20.59 7.73
CA VAL A 111 -4.85 21.79 6.91
C VAL A 111 -6.35 22.02 6.77
N ALA A 112 -7.13 20.97 6.50
CA ALA A 112 -8.59 21.08 6.45
C ALA A 112 -9.17 21.46 7.83
N ARG A 113 -8.62 20.95 8.94
CA ARG A 113 -9.05 21.28 10.29
C ARG A 113 -8.81 22.76 10.62
N ILE A 114 -7.63 23.28 10.30
CA ILE A 114 -7.28 24.71 10.47
C ILE A 114 -8.20 25.59 9.60
N LEU A 115 -8.49 25.15 8.37
CA LEU A 115 -9.36 25.89 7.43
C LEU A 115 -10.86 25.65 7.64
N GLY A 116 -11.28 24.82 8.61
CA GLY A 116 -12.69 24.49 8.84
C GLY A 116 -13.34 23.60 7.75
N LEU A 117 -12.52 23.00 6.89
CA LEU A 117 -12.92 22.14 5.78
C LEU A 117 -12.87 20.64 6.15
N SER A 118 -13.43 19.82 5.28
CA SER A 118 -13.51 18.36 5.36
C SER A 118 -13.61 17.76 3.95
N GLU A 119 -13.16 16.51 3.82
CA GLU A 119 -13.28 15.71 2.61
C GLU A 119 -14.19 14.51 2.90
N LEU A 120 -15.27 14.37 2.13
CA LEU A 120 -16.17 13.22 2.19
C LEU A 120 -15.70 12.16 1.20
N ARG A 121 -15.49 10.93 1.67
CA ARG A 121 -15.07 9.78 0.86
C ARG A 121 -16.20 8.78 0.79
N LEU A 122 -16.62 8.47 -0.43
CA LEU A 122 -17.70 7.52 -0.72
C LEU A 122 -17.08 6.27 -1.35
N GLU A 123 -17.16 5.12 -0.67
CA GLU A 123 -16.66 3.85 -1.19
C GLU A 123 -17.80 2.97 -1.68
N ALA A 124 -17.63 2.37 -2.87
CA ALA A 124 -18.65 1.57 -3.53
C ALA A 124 -18.26 0.08 -3.62
N ALA A 125 -19.25 -0.80 -3.49
CA ALA A 125 -19.17 -2.26 -3.53
C ALA A 125 -18.79 -2.82 -4.91
N ASP A 126 -19.15 -2.10 -5.96
CA ASP A 126 -19.33 -2.62 -7.33
C ASP A 126 -18.02 -2.70 -8.13
N GLY A 127 -16.89 -2.86 -7.44
CA GLY A 127 -15.56 -2.83 -8.07
C GLY A 127 -15.17 -1.48 -8.66
N ALA A 128 -15.89 -0.40 -8.33
CA ALA A 128 -15.57 0.94 -8.80
C ALA A 128 -14.24 1.41 -8.17
N GLU A 129 -13.17 1.37 -8.97
CA GLU A 129 -11.78 1.38 -8.50
C GLU A 129 -11.30 2.62 -7.73
N GLU A 130 -12.04 3.74 -7.76
CA GLU A 130 -11.71 5.00 -7.09
C GLU A 130 -12.87 5.43 -6.17
N ALA A 131 -12.59 5.61 -4.87
CA ALA A 131 -13.53 6.22 -3.93
C ALA A 131 -13.90 7.62 -4.43
N LEU A 132 -15.18 8.00 -4.36
CA LEU A 132 -15.57 9.35 -4.77
C LEU A 132 -15.24 10.33 -3.65
N HIS A 133 -14.20 11.13 -3.89
CA HIS A 133 -13.77 12.19 -3.00
C HIS A 133 -14.53 13.49 -3.31
N ILE A 134 -15.39 13.92 -2.39
CA ILE A 134 -15.95 15.26 -2.39
C ILE A 134 -15.07 16.12 -1.48
N LYS A 135 -14.19 16.90 -2.10
CA LYS A 135 -13.21 17.74 -1.40
C LYS A 135 -13.79 19.11 -1.04
N TYR A 136 -13.28 19.71 0.03
CA TYR A 136 -13.53 21.12 0.41
C TYR A 136 -14.95 21.42 0.91
N LEU A 137 -15.59 20.50 1.63
CA LEU A 137 -16.85 20.81 2.33
C LEU A 137 -16.54 21.46 3.69
N SER A 138 -17.27 22.51 4.05
CA SER A 138 -17.31 22.95 5.46
C SER A 138 -17.76 21.79 6.35
N HIS A 139 -17.20 21.68 7.56
CA HIS A 139 -17.50 20.59 8.50
C HIS A 139 -19.01 20.33 8.68
N ALA A 140 -19.78 21.38 8.96
CA ALA A 140 -21.21 21.27 9.18
C ALA A 140 -21.95 20.73 7.94
N LYS A 141 -21.52 21.14 6.74
CA LYS A 141 -22.08 20.63 5.48
C LYS A 141 -21.65 19.19 5.19
N GLY A 142 -20.44 18.81 5.57
CA GLY A 142 -19.95 17.44 5.42
C GLY A 142 -20.76 16.45 6.26
N GLN A 143 -21.07 16.82 7.50
CA GLN A 143 -21.90 16.02 8.41
C GLN A 143 -23.35 15.91 7.92
N ASP A 144 -24.00 17.03 7.57
CA ASP A 144 -25.38 17.02 7.03
C ASP A 144 -25.48 16.18 5.74
N LEU A 145 -24.46 16.26 4.87
CA LEU A 145 -24.44 15.48 3.63
C LEU A 145 -24.19 13.99 3.88
N GLN A 146 -23.34 13.64 4.85
CA GLN A 146 -23.15 12.25 5.27
C GLN A 146 -24.44 11.64 5.81
N GLU A 147 -25.13 12.33 6.72
CA GLU A 147 -26.39 11.86 7.32
C GLU A 147 -27.46 11.65 6.25
N ARG A 148 -27.64 12.61 5.34
CA ARG A 148 -28.59 12.48 4.22
C ARG A 148 -28.26 11.34 3.28
N LEU A 149 -26.98 11.13 2.96
CA LEU A 149 -26.58 10.02 2.10
C LEU A 149 -26.81 8.68 2.78
N LEU A 150 -26.48 8.52 4.06
CA LEU A 150 -26.71 7.29 4.81
C LEU A 150 -28.21 6.94 4.90
N GLN A 151 -29.05 7.93 5.20
CA GLN A 151 -30.52 7.78 5.18
C GLN A 151 -31.04 7.41 3.78
N ARG A 152 -30.42 7.93 2.72
CA ARG A 152 -30.83 7.62 1.35
C ARG A 152 -30.38 6.22 0.91
N VAL A 153 -29.20 5.79 1.32
CA VAL A 153 -28.69 4.43 1.05
C VAL A 153 -29.55 3.39 1.77
N SER A 154 -29.94 3.64 3.03
CA SER A 154 -30.80 2.72 3.77
C SER A 154 -32.21 2.60 3.16
N THR A 155 -32.81 3.73 2.74
CA THR A 155 -34.12 3.72 2.07
C THR A 155 -34.09 3.03 0.71
N LEU A 156 -33.04 3.21 -0.08
CA LEU A 156 -32.89 2.51 -1.37
C LEU A 156 -32.63 1.01 -1.20
N ARG A 157 -31.87 0.60 -0.18
CA ARG A 157 -31.67 -0.82 0.15
C ARG A 157 -32.97 -1.49 0.62
N ALA A 158 -33.78 -0.78 1.41
CA ALA A 158 -35.09 -1.26 1.85
C ALA A 158 -36.06 -1.43 0.65
N ALA A 159 -36.04 -0.52 -0.32
CA ALA A 159 -36.88 -0.60 -1.52
C ALA A 159 -36.47 -1.69 -2.52
N ASN A 160 -35.19 -2.07 -2.55
CA ASN A 160 -34.65 -3.09 -3.46
C ASN A 160 -34.67 -4.53 -2.87
N THR A 161 -35.18 -4.73 -1.65
CA THR A 161 -35.38 -6.09 -1.10
C THR A 161 -36.68 -6.64 -1.68
N PRO A 162 -36.66 -7.69 -2.52
CA PRO A 162 -37.84 -8.10 -3.27
C PRO A 162 -38.89 -8.70 -2.34
N GLU A 163 -40.05 -8.06 -2.32
CA GLU A 163 -41.32 -8.54 -1.83
C GLU A 163 -41.69 -9.82 -2.61
N SER A 164 -41.32 -10.97 -2.07
CA SER A 164 -41.90 -12.27 -2.43
C SER A 164 -42.80 -12.70 -1.28
N ALA A 165 -44.02 -12.15 -1.24
CA ALA A 165 -45.09 -12.69 -0.42
C ALA A 165 -46.44 -12.26 -0.99
N ASP A 166 -47.04 -13.12 -1.81
CA ASP A 166 -48.48 -13.11 -2.06
C ASP A 166 -49.08 -14.39 -1.43
N SER A 167 -50.09 -14.21 -0.55
CA SER A 167 -50.93 -15.18 0.20
C SER A 167 -50.24 -15.98 1.34
N VAL A 168 -50.73 -16.12 2.59
CA VAL A 168 -52.09 -16.35 3.13
C VAL A 168 -52.23 -15.81 4.59
N SER A 169 -53.47 -15.57 4.99
CA SER A 169 -54.06 -14.88 6.16
C SER A 169 -53.80 -15.38 7.61
N ALA A 170 -54.08 -14.45 8.56
CA ALA A 170 -54.55 -14.57 9.97
C ALA A 170 -53.55 -14.13 11.09
N PRO A 171 -53.99 -13.68 12.29
CA PRO A 171 -53.96 -12.26 12.66
C PRO A 171 -53.19 -11.90 13.95
N ALA A 172 -52.78 -10.62 14.01
CA ALA A 172 -52.53 -9.80 15.21
C ALA A 172 -51.69 -10.40 16.35
N GLU A 173 -50.38 -10.13 16.31
CA GLU A 173 -49.59 -9.90 17.52
C GLU A 173 -48.68 -8.69 17.26
N LYS A 174 -48.77 -7.70 18.14
CA LYS A 174 -47.93 -6.51 18.13
C LYS A 174 -46.48 -6.92 18.41
N ASP A 175 -45.55 -6.08 17.95
CA ASP A 175 -44.11 -6.08 18.25
C ASP A 175 -43.25 -6.53 17.07
N HIS A 176 -43.00 -5.60 16.13
CA HIS A 176 -41.73 -5.46 15.42
C HIS A 176 -41.71 -4.10 14.71
N GLU A 177 -41.49 -3.05 15.50
CA GLU A 177 -40.99 -1.79 14.99
C GLU A 177 -39.53 -2.05 14.56
N VAL A 178 -39.33 -2.19 13.25
CA VAL A 178 -38.03 -2.50 12.64
C VAL A 178 -37.05 -1.38 12.99
N ASN A 179 -36.17 -1.71 13.92
CA ASN A 179 -35.18 -0.84 14.52
C ASN A 179 -34.02 -0.62 13.53
N LEU A 180 -34.26 0.18 12.47
CA LEU A 180 -33.23 0.67 11.53
C LEU A 180 -32.34 1.76 12.15
N ALA A 181 -32.54 2.09 13.43
CA ALA A 181 -31.60 2.84 14.27
C ALA A 181 -30.58 1.92 15.00
N GLY A 182 -30.73 0.59 14.89
CA GLY A 182 -29.93 -0.39 15.64
C GLY A 182 -28.50 -0.63 15.13
N GLU A 183 -28.17 -0.34 13.87
CA GLU A 183 -26.80 -0.53 13.36
C GLU A 183 -25.86 0.63 13.71
N GLN A 184 -26.38 1.81 14.06
CA GLN A 184 -25.55 2.92 14.54
C GLN A 184 -25.30 2.89 16.06
N GLN A 185 -26.12 2.15 16.83
CA GLN A 185 -25.88 1.88 18.25
C GLN A 185 -25.14 0.56 18.51
N ALA A 186 -25.00 -0.32 17.52
CA ALA A 186 -24.16 -1.51 17.64
C ALA A 186 -22.67 -1.15 17.86
N GLU A 187 -22.18 0.00 17.39
CA GLU A 187 -20.80 0.44 17.66
C GLU A 187 -20.55 0.90 19.11
N ALA A 188 -21.59 1.21 19.89
CA ALA A 188 -21.44 1.59 21.30
C ALA A 188 -21.31 0.38 22.26
N GLY A 189 -21.52 -0.84 21.77
CA GLY A 189 -21.41 -2.09 22.54
C GLY A 189 -20.21 -2.98 22.20
N HIS A 190 -19.36 -2.58 21.25
CA HIS A 190 -18.15 -3.34 20.95
C HIS A 190 -17.11 -3.10 22.04
N LYS A 191 -17.04 -4.00 23.01
CA LYS A 191 -15.98 -4.00 24.02
C LYS A 191 -14.65 -4.22 23.31
N LEU A 192 -13.88 -3.14 23.13
CA LEU A 192 -12.50 -3.18 22.62
C LEU A 192 -11.64 -3.97 23.60
N GLU A 193 -11.64 -5.29 23.44
CA GLU A 193 -10.77 -6.15 24.23
C GLU A 193 -9.39 -6.21 23.58
N ARG A 194 -8.48 -5.41 24.16
CA ARG A 194 -7.01 -5.52 24.08
C ARG A 194 -6.38 -4.76 22.89
N LEU A 195 -5.70 -3.67 23.22
CA LEU A 195 -4.60 -3.13 22.41
C LEU A 195 -3.56 -4.25 22.23
N LEU A 196 -3.42 -4.81 21.03
CA LEU A 196 -2.47 -5.90 20.81
C LEU A 196 -1.04 -5.37 20.82
N PHE A 197 -0.81 -4.29 20.08
CA PHE A 197 0.48 -3.64 19.99
C PHE A 197 0.37 -2.25 19.34
N LYS A 198 1.18 -1.31 19.83
CA LYS A 198 1.38 0.02 19.24
C LYS A 198 2.81 0.14 18.75
N VAL A 199 2.99 0.43 17.46
CA VAL A 199 4.33 0.63 16.89
C VAL A 199 4.88 1.98 17.37
N PRO A 200 6.09 2.04 17.96
CA PRO A 200 6.70 3.32 18.32
C PRO A 200 6.95 4.18 17.09
N ASN A 201 6.53 5.45 17.11
CA ASN A 201 6.72 6.38 15.99
C ASN A 201 8.20 6.54 15.61
N LEU A 202 9.10 6.52 16.59
CA LEU A 202 10.55 6.58 16.33
C LEU A 202 11.04 5.37 15.53
N ARG A 203 10.46 4.19 15.76
CA ARG A 203 10.80 2.97 15.01
C ARG A 203 10.29 3.04 13.58
N VAL A 204 9.09 3.60 13.36
CA VAL A 204 8.57 3.88 12.01
C VAL A 204 9.50 4.82 11.25
N LEU A 205 9.88 5.94 11.88
CA LEU A 205 10.79 6.92 11.29
C LEU A 205 12.15 6.28 10.96
N ALA A 206 12.76 5.57 11.92
CA ALA A 206 14.04 4.91 11.74
C ALA A 206 13.96 3.88 10.60
N ALA A 207 12.89 3.09 10.53
CA ALA A 207 12.66 2.10 9.49
C ALA A 207 12.57 2.74 8.10
N ILE A 208 11.87 3.86 7.97
CA ILE A 208 11.75 4.62 6.72
C ILE A 208 13.10 5.19 6.30
N VAL A 209 13.78 5.92 7.19
CA VAL A 209 15.11 6.49 6.93
C VAL A 209 16.09 5.40 6.50
N LEU A 210 16.09 4.27 7.21
CA LEU A 210 16.97 3.14 6.94
C LEU A 210 16.64 2.45 5.62
N SER A 211 15.37 2.37 5.23
CA SER A 211 14.98 1.84 3.91
C SER A 211 15.41 2.76 2.78
N SER A 212 15.30 4.08 2.97
CA SER A 212 15.68 5.08 1.97
C SER A 212 17.20 5.26 1.86
N LEU A 213 17.94 5.05 2.96
CA LEU A 213 19.40 5.17 3.00
C LEU A 213 20.10 4.23 2.01
N LEU A 214 19.51 3.06 1.74
CA LEU A 214 20.04 2.09 0.79
C LEU A 214 20.20 2.68 -0.63
N TRP A 215 19.27 3.54 -1.03
CA TRP A 215 19.30 4.22 -2.34
C TRP A 215 19.88 5.64 -2.25
N ALA A 216 19.68 6.32 -1.13
CA ALA A 216 20.20 7.67 -0.92
C ALA A 216 21.74 7.70 -0.92
N LEU A 217 22.40 6.70 -0.31
CA LEU A 217 23.87 6.64 -0.26
C LEU A 217 24.53 6.54 -1.65
N PRO A 218 24.19 5.56 -2.53
CA PRO A 218 24.81 5.48 -3.85
C PRO A 218 24.51 6.72 -4.70
N VAL A 219 23.30 7.29 -4.61
CA VAL A 219 22.97 8.54 -5.30
C VAL A 219 23.82 9.69 -4.79
N ALA A 220 23.97 9.83 -3.46
CA ALA A 220 24.82 10.84 -2.85
C ALA A 220 26.30 10.64 -3.23
N ILE A 221 26.80 9.41 -3.28
CA ILE A 221 28.18 9.10 -3.69
C ILE A 221 28.40 9.45 -5.16
N ILE A 222 27.50 9.06 -6.06
CA ILE A 222 27.59 9.42 -7.49
C ILE A 222 27.57 10.94 -7.63
N TRP A 223 26.72 11.61 -6.87
CA TRP A 223 26.56 13.05 -6.90
C TRP A 223 27.83 13.77 -6.40
N VAL A 224 28.34 13.41 -5.22
CA VAL A 224 29.60 13.94 -4.66
C VAL A 224 30.81 13.58 -5.53
N GLY A 225 30.85 12.36 -6.10
CA GLY A 225 31.88 11.97 -7.05
C GLY A 225 31.86 12.86 -8.30
N GLY A 226 30.67 13.15 -8.83
CA GLY A 226 30.48 14.07 -9.94
C GLY A 226 30.94 15.50 -9.64
N THR A 227 30.68 16.00 -8.43
CA THR A 227 31.15 17.35 -8.03
C THR A 227 32.67 17.41 -7.89
N ILE A 228 33.29 16.38 -7.30
CA ILE A 228 34.75 16.28 -7.16
C ILE A 228 35.43 16.16 -8.52
N VAL A 229 34.91 15.32 -9.42
CA VAL A 229 35.44 15.17 -10.79
C VAL A 229 35.28 16.48 -11.56
N GLY A 230 34.11 17.13 -11.48
CA GLY A 230 33.86 18.42 -12.11
C GLY A 230 34.83 19.51 -11.65
N TRP A 231 35.17 19.53 -10.35
CA TRP A 231 36.18 20.41 -9.79
C TRP A 231 37.59 20.07 -10.30
N LEU A 232 37.97 18.79 -10.30
CA LEU A 232 39.30 18.33 -10.74
C LEU A 232 39.56 18.63 -12.22
N MET A 233 38.53 18.56 -13.08
CA MET A 233 38.66 18.85 -14.51
C MET A 233 38.85 20.34 -14.82
N ASN A 234 38.55 21.25 -13.89
CA ASN A 234 38.76 22.69 -14.04
C ASN A 234 39.27 23.32 -12.73
N PRO A 235 40.51 23.04 -12.32
CA PRO A 235 41.04 23.45 -11.03
C PRO A 235 41.30 24.97 -10.93
N GLN A 236 41.29 25.69 -12.05
CA GLN A 236 41.43 27.15 -12.11
C GLN A 236 40.16 27.90 -11.67
N LYS A 237 39.06 27.18 -11.46
CA LYS A 237 37.77 27.77 -11.05
C LYS A 237 37.72 27.89 -9.53
N ASP A 238 37.53 29.11 -9.03
CA ASP A 238 37.40 29.42 -7.59
C ASP A 238 36.31 28.60 -6.88
N LEU A 239 36.36 28.54 -5.54
CA LEU A 239 35.36 27.86 -4.69
C LEU A 239 33.91 28.29 -5.00
N GLY A 240 33.69 29.48 -5.59
CA GLY A 240 32.38 29.95 -6.06
C GLY A 240 31.69 29.00 -7.05
N HIS A 241 32.43 28.17 -7.80
CA HIS A 241 31.85 27.16 -8.69
C HIS A 241 31.31 25.93 -7.96
N ILE A 242 31.65 25.70 -6.69
CA ILE A 242 31.05 24.61 -5.91
C ILE A 242 29.57 24.89 -5.66
N SER A 243 29.19 26.18 -5.56
CA SER A 243 27.79 26.57 -5.51
C SER A 243 27.02 26.03 -6.72
N GLN A 244 27.65 25.99 -7.91
CA GLN A 244 27.09 25.49 -9.17
C GLN A 244 26.69 24.00 -9.15
N PHE A 245 27.00 23.30 -8.07
CA PHE A 245 26.49 21.97 -7.81
C PHE A 245 25.55 21.95 -6.60
N ILE A 246 25.85 22.64 -5.50
CA ILE A 246 25.09 22.58 -4.24
C ILE A 246 23.62 22.98 -4.41
N PHE A 247 23.29 24.10 -5.06
CA PHE A 247 21.91 24.59 -5.04
C PHE A 247 20.92 23.78 -5.92
N PRO A 248 21.26 23.29 -7.13
CA PRO A 248 20.40 22.41 -7.92
C PRO A 248 20.08 21.13 -7.17
N SER A 249 20.97 20.69 -6.28
CA SER A 249 20.75 19.51 -5.45
C SER A 249 19.73 19.73 -4.33
N LEU A 250 19.44 20.98 -3.95
CA LEU A 250 18.42 21.27 -2.94
C LEU A 250 17.03 20.83 -3.41
N ILE A 251 16.74 20.88 -4.70
CA ILE A 251 15.45 20.46 -5.27
C ILE A 251 15.21 18.94 -5.03
N PRO A 252 16.08 18.02 -5.49
CA PRO A 252 15.91 16.60 -5.22
C PRO A 252 16.04 16.27 -3.73
N ILE A 253 16.87 16.98 -2.95
CA ILE A 253 16.93 16.80 -1.49
C ILE A 253 15.59 17.15 -0.84
N LEU A 254 14.97 18.26 -1.23
CA LEU A 254 13.67 18.68 -0.70
C LEU A 254 12.57 17.70 -1.12
N GLY A 255 12.59 17.22 -2.37
CA GLY A 255 11.69 16.17 -2.83
C GLY A 255 11.85 14.86 -2.05
N PHE A 256 13.09 14.48 -1.75
CA PHE A 256 13.40 13.30 -0.94
C PHE A 256 12.95 13.45 0.52
N LEU A 257 13.21 14.61 1.15
CA LEU A 257 12.72 14.92 2.49
C LEU A 257 11.19 14.89 2.54
N TRP A 258 10.53 15.40 1.50
CA TRP A 258 9.07 15.32 1.38
C TRP A 258 8.58 13.87 1.29
N GLN A 259 9.25 13.02 0.50
CA GLN A 259 8.93 11.59 0.41
C GLN A 259 9.13 10.87 1.75
N LEU A 260 10.17 11.21 2.51
CA LEU A 260 10.36 10.67 3.87
C LEU A 260 9.23 11.11 4.80
N TRP A 261 8.82 12.38 4.71
CA TRP A 261 7.73 12.92 5.51
C TRP A 261 6.38 12.28 5.14
N SER A 262 6.06 12.11 3.86
CA SER A 262 4.81 11.47 3.42
C SER A 262 4.75 10.01 3.88
N SER A 263 5.86 9.28 3.78
CA SER A 263 5.97 7.91 4.27
C SER A 263 5.79 7.82 5.79
N PHE A 264 6.34 8.79 6.53
CA PHE A 264 6.22 8.84 7.98
C PHE A 264 4.79 9.16 8.42
N ASP A 265 4.17 10.17 7.81
CA ASP A 265 2.80 10.56 8.09
C ASP A 265 1.84 9.38 7.93
N GLN A 266 2.03 8.56 6.89
CA GLN A 266 1.22 7.37 6.62
C GLN A 266 1.45 6.21 7.60
N GLY A 267 2.67 6.06 8.13
CA GLY A 267 3.03 4.93 9.01
C GLY A 267 2.95 5.22 10.51
N ALA A 268 2.85 6.49 10.90
CA ALA A 268 2.87 6.91 12.29
C ALA A 268 1.60 6.49 13.05
N ASN A 269 1.68 6.41 14.39
CA ASN A 269 0.60 6.03 15.29
C ASN A 269 -0.07 4.68 14.98
N PHE A 270 0.65 3.79 14.27
CA PHE A 270 0.13 2.50 13.87
C PHE A 270 -0.26 1.64 15.09
N THR A 271 -1.56 1.39 15.20
CA THR A 271 -2.17 0.64 16.31
C THR A 271 -3.02 -0.48 15.72
N VAL A 272 -2.85 -1.69 16.24
CA VAL A 272 -3.66 -2.86 15.86
C VAL A 272 -4.52 -3.24 17.05
N GLU A 273 -5.83 -3.24 16.84
CA GLU A 273 -6.86 -3.55 17.81
C GLU A 273 -7.64 -4.77 17.33
N ARG A 274 -7.88 -5.74 18.22
CA ARG A 274 -8.74 -6.88 17.90
C ARG A 274 -10.16 -6.54 18.33
N ILE A 275 -11.11 -6.71 17.42
CA ILE A 275 -12.54 -6.60 17.72
C ILE A 275 -13.09 -8.01 17.79
N ARG A 276 -13.37 -8.48 19.02
CA ARG A 276 -14.13 -9.70 19.25
C ARG A 276 -15.61 -9.35 19.23
N GLN A 277 -16.35 -9.86 18.25
CA GLN A 277 -17.81 -9.70 18.22
C GLN A 277 -18.42 -10.61 19.29
N ASN A 278 -19.30 -10.05 20.13
CA ASN A 278 -19.87 -10.75 21.29
C ASN A 278 -21.26 -11.36 21.00
N THR A 279 -21.61 -11.53 19.72
CA THR A 279 -22.89 -12.08 19.28
C THR A 279 -22.62 -13.28 18.40
N SER A 280 -23.48 -14.29 18.52
CA SER A 280 -23.48 -15.62 17.88
C SER A 280 -23.50 -15.65 16.34
N ASP A 281 -22.92 -14.65 15.67
CA ASP A 281 -22.76 -14.63 14.22
C ASP A 281 -21.41 -15.23 13.83
N ALA A 282 -21.40 -16.18 12.90
CA ALA A 282 -20.26 -17.05 12.57
C ALA A 282 -19.12 -16.33 11.81
N ARG A 283 -19.09 -15.00 11.81
CA ARG A 283 -18.05 -14.17 11.21
C ARG A 283 -16.95 -13.93 12.25
N GLY A 284 -15.85 -14.68 12.11
CA GLY A 284 -14.73 -14.68 13.05
C GLY A 284 -14.09 -13.31 13.34
N ASP A 285 -13.09 -13.31 14.23
CA ASP A 285 -12.43 -12.11 14.76
C ASP A 285 -12.01 -11.11 13.65
N SER A 286 -12.33 -9.83 13.83
CA SER A 286 -11.88 -8.75 12.95
C SER A 286 -10.73 -7.95 13.58
N LEU A 287 -9.85 -7.41 12.75
CA LEU A 287 -8.67 -6.66 13.15
C LEU A 287 -8.82 -5.21 12.68
N ARG A 288 -8.96 -4.26 13.61
CA ARG A 288 -8.96 -2.84 13.31
C ARG A 288 -7.53 -2.31 13.34
N ILE A 289 -7.12 -1.68 12.26
CA ILE A 289 -5.83 -1.02 12.11
C ILE A 289 -6.08 0.47 12.03
N THR A 290 -5.39 1.24 12.87
CA THR A 290 -5.44 2.71 12.85
C THR A 290 -4.04 3.25 12.60
N TYR A 291 -3.90 4.17 11.64
CA TYR A 291 -2.62 4.78 11.25
C TYR A 291 -2.77 6.26 10.87
N GLY A 292 -1.67 7.01 10.91
CA GLY A 292 -1.60 8.41 10.52
C GLY A 292 -1.08 9.38 11.59
N PHE A 293 -0.19 10.31 11.21
CA PHE A 293 0.25 11.41 12.10
C PHE A 293 -0.65 12.64 11.99
N THR A 294 -0.88 13.14 10.77
CA THR A 294 -1.66 14.35 10.50
C THR A 294 -3.12 14.08 10.15
N GLY A 295 -3.43 12.92 9.59
CA GLY A 295 -4.79 12.45 9.32
C GLY A 295 -4.96 11.02 9.83
N THR A 296 -5.99 10.76 10.63
CA THR A 296 -6.24 9.42 11.17
C THR A 296 -7.05 8.60 10.17
N HIS A 297 -6.54 7.42 9.84
CA HIS A 297 -7.19 6.43 8.99
C HIS A 297 -7.44 5.16 9.81
N THR A 298 -8.67 4.65 9.75
CA THR A 298 -9.07 3.42 10.43
C THR A 298 -9.58 2.43 9.39
N GLN A 299 -9.07 1.21 9.44
CA GLN A 299 -9.43 0.14 8.51
C GLN A 299 -9.71 -1.15 9.29
N THR A 300 -10.82 -1.80 8.97
CA THR A 300 -11.16 -3.11 9.56
C THR A 300 -10.80 -4.21 8.57
N LEU A 301 -9.85 -5.07 8.97
CA LEU A 301 -9.43 -6.26 8.24
C LEU A 301 -10.18 -7.49 8.74
N PHE A 302 -10.74 -8.24 7.80
CA PHE A 302 -11.33 -9.55 8.05
C PHE A 302 -10.34 -10.62 7.58
N PRO A 303 -9.83 -11.51 8.46
CA PRO A 303 -8.84 -12.53 8.09
C PRO A 303 -9.27 -13.40 6.90
N GLN A 304 -10.57 -13.65 6.76
CA GLN A 304 -11.17 -14.43 5.68
C GLN A 304 -11.05 -13.76 4.30
N ARG A 305 -10.90 -12.43 4.26
CA ARG A 305 -10.73 -11.65 3.01
C ARG A 305 -9.27 -11.52 2.59
N ILE A 306 -8.33 -11.97 3.41
CA ILE A 306 -6.91 -11.95 3.08
C ILE A 306 -6.64 -13.09 2.11
N GLN A 307 -6.09 -12.76 0.93
CA GLN A 307 -5.79 -13.74 -0.12
C GLN A 307 -4.31 -14.12 -0.19
N ALA A 308 -3.44 -13.17 0.14
CA ALA A 308 -2.01 -13.38 0.12
C ALA A 308 -1.38 -12.50 1.20
N LEU A 309 -0.32 -13.00 1.82
CA LEU A 309 0.50 -12.27 2.77
C LEU A 309 1.91 -12.18 2.22
N LYS A 310 2.60 -11.07 2.43
CA LYS A 310 4.02 -10.91 2.14
C LYS A 310 4.74 -10.36 3.34
N ILE A 311 5.73 -11.09 3.80
CA ILE A 311 6.65 -10.67 4.85
C ILE A 311 7.89 -10.13 4.16
N GLU A 312 8.23 -8.87 4.41
CA GLU A 312 9.39 -8.20 3.84
C GLU A 312 10.41 -7.87 4.92
N GLN A 313 11.68 -8.05 4.58
CA GLN A 313 12.81 -7.67 5.41
C GLN A 313 13.88 -6.97 4.55
N PRO A 314 13.89 -5.63 4.54
CA PRO A 314 14.94 -4.84 3.90
C PRO A 314 16.34 -5.17 4.45
N LEU A 315 17.38 -4.99 3.63
CA LEU A 315 18.77 -5.32 4.00
C LEU A 315 19.21 -4.68 5.31
N LEU A 316 18.98 -3.38 5.44
CA LEU A 316 19.43 -2.59 6.58
C LEU A 316 18.58 -2.84 7.84
N TRP A 317 17.40 -3.46 7.70
CA TRP A 317 16.52 -3.83 8.82
C TRP A 317 16.94 -5.15 9.50
N LYS A 318 17.79 -5.94 8.84
CA LYS A 318 18.28 -7.23 9.34
C LYS A 318 18.93 -7.16 10.73
N PRO A 319 19.88 -6.26 11.02
CA PRO A 319 20.51 -6.18 12.35
C PRO A 319 19.50 -5.83 13.46
N PHE A 320 18.45 -5.09 13.13
CA PHE A 320 17.43 -4.70 14.09
C PHE A 320 16.29 -5.73 14.25
N GLY A 321 16.30 -6.81 13.44
CA GLY A 321 15.25 -7.81 13.46
C GLY A 321 13.86 -7.25 13.08
N TRP A 322 13.83 -6.22 12.24
CA TRP A 322 12.59 -5.59 11.80
C TRP A 322 12.01 -6.28 10.56
N TYR A 323 10.68 -6.38 10.54
CA TYR A 323 9.89 -6.97 9.48
C TYR A 323 8.71 -6.07 9.12
N ARG A 324 8.30 -6.12 7.87
CA ARG A 324 7.08 -5.50 7.36
C ARG A 324 6.14 -6.61 6.87
N VAL A 325 4.84 -6.44 7.09
CA VAL A 325 3.83 -7.40 6.66
C VAL A 325 2.81 -6.67 5.79
N VAL A 326 2.66 -7.15 4.56
CA VAL A 326 1.75 -6.63 3.55
C VAL A 326 0.75 -7.72 3.19
N VAL A 327 -0.51 -7.36 2.97
CA VAL A 327 -1.62 -8.27 2.65
C VAL A 327 -2.26 -7.88 1.32
N ASN A 328 -2.77 -8.86 0.59
CA ASN A 328 -3.78 -8.62 -0.45
C ASN A 328 -5.16 -8.90 0.14
N ILE A 329 -6.07 -7.95 0.02
CA ILE A 329 -7.43 -8.05 0.57
C ILE A 329 -8.43 -8.06 -0.58
N ALA A 330 -9.32 -9.05 -0.60
CA ALA A 330 -10.40 -9.13 -1.57
C ALA A 330 -11.30 -7.89 -1.48
N GLY A 331 -11.57 -7.21 -2.61
CA GLY A 331 -12.46 -6.04 -2.68
C GLY A 331 -11.82 -4.70 -2.30
N VAL A 332 -10.51 -4.66 -2.01
CA VAL A 332 -9.76 -3.39 -1.91
C VAL A 332 -9.16 -3.11 -3.29
N ALA A 333 -9.72 -2.11 -3.99
CA ALA A 333 -9.29 -1.79 -5.34
C ALA A 333 -7.84 -1.26 -5.40
N VAL A 334 -7.11 -1.65 -6.45
CA VAL A 334 -5.76 -1.15 -6.75
C VAL A 334 -5.89 -0.05 -7.80
N ASN A 335 -5.75 1.20 -7.38
CA ASN A 335 -5.62 2.35 -8.28
C ASN A 335 -4.48 2.12 -9.29
N THR A 336 -4.79 2.08 -10.59
CA THR A 336 -3.78 2.01 -11.66
C THR A 336 -3.31 3.40 -12.13
N GLU A 337 -3.92 4.50 -11.67
CA GLU A 337 -3.49 5.85 -12.06
C GLU A 337 -3.32 6.78 -10.83
N GLY A 338 -2.07 7.12 -10.49
CA GLY A 338 -1.76 8.45 -9.96
C GLY A 338 -0.95 8.58 -8.67
N SER A 339 -0.80 7.57 -7.81
CA SER A 339 0.10 7.66 -6.63
C SER A 339 0.45 6.27 -6.10
N SER A 340 1.71 5.86 -6.24
CA SER A 340 2.22 4.59 -5.71
C SER A 340 2.09 4.47 -4.19
N ASP A 341 2.06 5.59 -3.47
CA ASP A 341 2.05 5.64 -1.99
C ASP A 341 0.74 5.11 -1.38
N ASP A 342 -0.44 5.44 -1.94
CA ASP A 342 -1.75 5.14 -1.33
C ASP A 342 -2.08 3.63 -1.35
N LEU A 343 -1.50 2.90 -2.32
CA LEU A 343 -1.65 1.45 -2.47
C LEU A 343 -0.91 0.64 -1.39
N PHE A 344 0.22 1.17 -0.90
CA PHE A 344 0.98 0.50 0.16
C PHE A 344 0.25 0.63 1.50
N THR A 345 -0.43 1.73 1.78
CA THR A 345 -0.98 2.00 3.12
C THR A 345 -2.21 1.14 3.44
N ARG A 346 -3.16 0.98 2.50
CA ARG A 346 -4.41 0.20 2.70
C ARG A 346 -4.19 -1.32 2.77
N ASN A 347 -3.03 -1.77 2.32
CA ASN A 347 -2.65 -3.17 2.23
C ASN A 347 -1.50 -3.52 3.19
N THR A 348 -1.06 -2.59 4.05
CA THR A 348 -0.01 -2.87 5.04
C THR A 348 -0.63 -3.26 6.37
N ALA A 349 -0.48 -4.53 6.74
CA ALA A 349 -0.92 -5.04 8.04
C ALA A 349 0.08 -4.72 9.18
N LEU A 350 1.37 -4.52 8.84
CA LEU A 350 2.41 -4.09 9.78
C LEU A 350 3.50 -3.30 9.05
N PRO A 351 3.63 -1.98 9.27
CA PRO A 351 4.63 -1.16 8.58
C PRO A 351 6.05 -1.48 9.03
N VAL A 352 6.22 -1.67 10.35
CA VAL A 352 7.45 -2.15 10.98
C VAL A 352 7.15 -2.81 12.32
N GLY A 353 7.62 -4.04 12.50
CA GLY A 353 7.58 -4.72 13.78
C GLY A 353 8.72 -5.71 14.01
N THR A 354 8.85 -6.16 15.25
CA THR A 354 9.82 -7.18 15.63
C THR A 354 9.35 -8.57 15.19
N ALA A 355 10.25 -9.56 15.18
CA ALA A 355 9.89 -10.96 14.88
C ALA A 355 8.72 -11.46 15.74
N ARG A 356 8.67 -11.09 17.03
CA ARG A 356 7.59 -11.49 17.95
C ARG A 356 6.25 -10.83 17.60
N GLU A 357 6.26 -9.55 17.25
CA GLU A 357 5.06 -8.83 16.84
C GLU A 357 4.52 -9.38 15.51
N MET A 358 5.42 -9.64 14.56
CA MET A 358 5.09 -10.29 13.29
C MET A 358 4.48 -11.68 13.51
N GLN A 359 5.08 -12.52 14.36
CA GLN A 359 4.53 -13.83 14.69
C GLN A 359 3.12 -13.71 15.29
N ARG A 360 2.91 -12.83 16.28
CA ARG A 360 1.59 -12.62 16.89
C ARG A 360 0.55 -12.17 15.87
N LEU A 361 0.93 -11.27 14.97
CA LEU A 361 0.05 -10.82 13.89
C LEU A 361 -0.27 -11.97 12.93
N LEU A 362 0.72 -12.79 12.58
CA LEU A 362 0.55 -13.92 11.67
C LEU A 362 -0.43 -14.97 12.21
N HIS A 363 -0.40 -15.24 13.50
CA HIS A 363 -1.37 -16.13 14.16
C HIS A 363 -2.82 -15.61 14.06
N LEU A 364 -3.01 -14.29 13.94
CA LEU A 364 -4.34 -13.68 13.82
C LEU A 364 -4.81 -13.59 12.38
N LEU A 365 -3.90 -13.31 11.45
CA LEU A 365 -4.21 -13.24 10.02
C LEU A 365 -4.42 -14.64 9.43
N LEU A 366 -3.77 -15.66 9.99
CA LEU A 366 -3.88 -17.06 9.58
C LEU A 366 -4.41 -17.94 10.74
N PRO A 367 -5.69 -17.80 11.13
CA PRO A 367 -6.24 -18.46 12.32
C PRO A 367 -6.26 -20.00 12.22
N ASN A 368 -6.23 -20.54 11.00
CA ASN A 368 -6.30 -21.98 10.73
C ASN A 368 -4.92 -22.66 10.70
N VAL A 369 -3.85 -21.96 11.07
CA VAL A 369 -2.47 -22.46 10.97
C VAL A 369 -1.96 -22.78 12.36
N SER A 370 -1.47 -24.01 12.56
CA SER A 370 -0.91 -24.43 13.85
C SER A 370 0.33 -23.58 14.23
N PRO A 371 0.60 -23.36 15.53
CA PRO A 371 1.80 -22.64 15.97
C PRO A 371 3.10 -23.25 15.42
N HIS A 372 3.17 -24.58 15.33
CA HIS A 372 4.32 -25.28 14.75
C HIS A 372 4.49 -25.01 13.25
N SER A 373 3.40 -24.99 12.47
CA SER A 373 3.47 -24.61 11.05
C SER A 373 3.97 -23.17 10.88
N LEU A 374 3.65 -22.26 11.81
CA LEU A 374 4.17 -20.89 11.81
C LEU A 374 5.67 -20.82 12.15
N GLU A 375 6.16 -21.71 13.01
CA GLU A 375 7.59 -21.91 13.22
C GLU A 375 8.27 -22.44 11.94
N THR A 376 7.64 -23.38 11.22
CA THR A 376 8.15 -23.85 9.92
C THR A 376 8.18 -22.74 8.89
N VAL A 377 7.14 -21.91 8.81
CA VAL A 377 7.11 -20.73 7.93
C VAL A 377 8.28 -19.79 8.25
N GLN A 378 8.55 -19.55 9.53
CA GLN A 378 9.69 -18.76 9.94
C GLN A 378 11.02 -19.46 9.66
N ALA A 379 11.12 -20.78 9.81
CA ALA A 379 12.31 -21.55 9.46
C ALA A 379 12.57 -21.52 7.94
N VAL A 380 11.53 -21.62 7.11
CA VAL A 380 11.61 -21.44 5.64
C VAL A 380 12.04 -20.03 5.29
N MET A 381 11.54 -19.03 6.02
CA MET A 381 12.03 -17.67 5.93
C MET A 381 13.51 -17.66 6.28
N GLU A 382 13.93 -18.07 7.47
CA GLU A 382 15.30 -17.95 8.00
C GLU A 382 16.33 -18.81 7.27
N SER A 383 15.98 -19.99 6.78
CA SER A 383 16.88 -20.89 6.02
C SER A 383 17.45 -20.24 4.76
N SER A 384 16.78 -19.22 4.20
CA SER A 384 17.36 -18.40 3.11
C SER A 384 18.60 -17.57 3.55
N ARG A 385 18.91 -17.51 4.86
CA ARG A 385 20.14 -16.93 5.43
C ARG A 385 21.30 -17.94 5.46
N TYR A 386 21.00 -19.23 5.61
CA TYR A 386 21.95 -20.31 5.88
C TYR A 386 22.15 -21.24 4.68
N ASN A 387 22.85 -22.34 4.88
CA ASN A 387 23.32 -23.26 3.84
C ASN A 387 22.12 -23.88 3.08
N PRO A 388 22.24 -24.21 1.77
CA PRO A 388 21.14 -24.84 1.03
C PRO A 388 20.69 -26.22 1.57
N ALA A 389 21.47 -26.84 2.46
CA ALA A 389 21.12 -28.11 3.10
C ALA A 389 19.86 -27.97 3.97
N ASP A 390 19.80 -26.95 4.83
CA ASP A 390 18.67 -26.64 5.70
C ASP A 390 17.38 -26.37 4.90
N SER A 391 17.53 -25.80 3.70
CA SER A 391 16.39 -25.57 2.79
C SER A 391 15.81 -26.88 2.24
N ARG A 392 16.62 -27.92 2.02
CA ARG A 392 16.15 -29.22 1.52
C ARG A 392 15.40 -30.01 2.59
N GLU A 393 15.85 -29.93 3.84
CA GLU A 393 15.16 -30.55 4.98
C GLU A 393 13.76 -29.95 5.18
N LEU A 394 13.60 -28.66 4.88
CA LEU A 394 12.32 -27.94 4.90
C LEU A 394 11.48 -28.12 3.63
N GLY A 395 11.88 -28.99 2.69
CA GLY A 395 11.14 -29.25 1.45
C GLY A 395 11.15 -28.08 0.46
N VAL A 396 12.11 -27.14 0.56
CA VAL A 396 12.18 -25.98 -0.33
C VAL A 396 12.84 -26.35 -1.66
N VAL A 397 12.11 -26.23 -2.75
CA VAL A 397 12.63 -26.33 -4.12
C VAL A 397 13.33 -25.01 -4.47
N THR A 398 14.63 -25.07 -4.75
CA THR A 398 15.46 -23.90 -5.05
C THR A 398 15.86 -23.83 -6.52
N ALA A 399 16.23 -22.64 -7.00
CA ALA A 399 16.73 -22.48 -8.36
C ALA A 399 18.00 -23.34 -8.62
N PRO A 400 18.15 -23.92 -9.82
CA PRO A 400 19.29 -24.76 -10.17
C PRO A 400 20.57 -23.94 -10.32
N ARG A 401 21.75 -24.56 -10.12
CA ARG A 401 23.07 -23.87 -10.18
C ARG A 401 23.33 -23.10 -11.49
N ARG A 402 22.68 -23.50 -12.59
CA ARG A 402 22.82 -22.88 -13.93
C ARG A 402 22.32 -21.43 -13.96
N THR A 403 21.41 -21.05 -13.06
CA THR A 403 20.84 -19.70 -13.01
C THR A 403 21.70 -18.71 -12.24
N ARG A 404 22.87 -19.14 -11.72
CA ARG A 404 23.82 -18.26 -11.03
C ARG A 404 24.25 -17.07 -11.88
N TRP A 405 24.31 -17.21 -13.20
CA TRP A 405 24.63 -16.10 -14.10
C TRP A 405 23.47 -15.11 -14.27
N LEU A 406 22.23 -15.59 -14.23
CA LEU A 406 21.04 -14.75 -14.34
C LEU A 406 20.76 -14.01 -13.02
N ASN A 407 20.90 -14.73 -11.90
CA ASN A 407 20.56 -14.29 -10.55
C ASN A 407 21.71 -14.58 -9.56
N PRO A 408 22.87 -13.90 -9.67
CA PRO A 408 24.06 -14.23 -8.88
C PRO A 408 23.85 -14.12 -7.37
N LEU A 409 22.95 -13.23 -6.94
CA LEU A 409 22.69 -12.95 -5.52
C LEU A 409 21.41 -13.63 -5.00
N THR A 410 20.50 -14.06 -5.87
CA THR A 410 19.20 -14.63 -5.47
C THR A 410 19.06 -16.12 -5.78
N PHE A 411 19.92 -16.74 -6.60
CA PHE A 411 19.76 -18.16 -6.98
C PHE A 411 19.74 -19.15 -5.80
N ARG A 412 20.38 -18.82 -4.66
CA ARG A 412 20.32 -19.64 -3.43
C ARG A 412 19.14 -19.32 -2.52
N ARG A 413 18.45 -18.21 -2.79
CA ARG A 413 17.43 -17.61 -1.94
C ARG A 413 16.03 -17.77 -2.51
N ASP A 414 15.91 -17.72 -3.82
CA ASP A 414 14.65 -17.94 -4.52
C ASP A 414 14.25 -19.41 -4.37
N GLY A 415 12.99 -19.64 -4.01
CA GLY A 415 12.50 -21.00 -3.83
C GLY A 415 11.01 -21.08 -3.51
N PHE A 416 10.50 -22.28 -3.66
CA PHE A 416 9.11 -22.63 -3.43
C PHE A 416 9.07 -23.73 -2.36
N ALA A 417 8.20 -23.57 -1.37
CA ALA A 417 7.96 -24.59 -0.35
C ALA A 417 6.46 -24.72 -0.08
N ARG A 418 6.08 -25.91 0.36
CA ARG A 418 4.72 -26.23 0.77
C ARG A 418 4.76 -26.60 2.24
N VAL A 419 3.86 -26.05 3.03
CA VAL A 419 3.73 -26.39 4.46
C VAL A 419 2.32 -26.90 4.70
N ASN A 420 2.23 -28.15 5.18
CA ASN A 420 0.98 -28.74 5.61
C ASN A 420 0.58 -28.11 6.94
N THR A 421 -0.64 -27.59 7.04
CA THR A 421 -1.12 -26.93 8.26
C THR A 421 -1.57 -27.90 9.35
N GLU A 422 -1.77 -29.18 9.02
CA GLU A 422 -2.32 -30.20 9.95
C GLU A 422 -1.27 -31.12 10.61
N GLN A 423 -0.01 -31.10 10.18
CA GLN A 423 1.02 -31.96 10.78
C GLN A 423 1.71 -31.29 11.97
N ALA A 424 1.07 -31.39 13.14
CA ALA A 424 1.76 -31.42 14.42
C ALA A 424 0.88 -32.09 15.49
N GLY A 425 0.91 -33.42 15.56
CA GLY A 425 0.51 -34.17 16.74
C GLY A 425 -0.54 -35.26 16.55
N VAL A 426 -0.28 -36.29 15.73
CA VAL A 426 -0.81 -37.65 15.96
C VAL A 426 0.20 -38.65 15.39
N ASP A 427 0.53 -39.67 16.17
CA ASP A 427 1.47 -40.75 15.88
C ASP A 427 1.42 -41.28 14.43
N ASP A 428 2.61 -41.38 13.84
CA ASP A 428 2.90 -41.72 12.44
C ASP A 428 2.59 -43.19 12.04
N GLN A 429 1.82 -43.91 12.87
CA GLN A 429 1.35 -45.26 12.56
C GLN A 429 -0.15 -45.33 12.25
N GLN A 430 -0.99 -44.44 12.79
CA GLN A 430 -2.45 -44.55 12.67
C GLN A 430 -3.01 -43.81 11.44
N ASN A 431 -2.28 -42.82 10.91
CA ASN A 431 -2.66 -42.07 9.71
C ASN A 431 -2.36 -42.81 8.39
N ARG A 432 -1.68 -43.96 8.43
CA ARG A 432 -1.48 -44.81 7.23
C ARG A 432 -2.71 -45.63 6.85
N GLU A 433 -3.61 -45.91 7.80
CA GLU A 433 -4.80 -46.75 7.56
C GLU A 433 -6.08 -45.96 7.23
N LEU A 434 -6.06 -44.63 7.37
CA LEU A 434 -7.20 -43.75 7.09
C LEU A 434 -7.06 -42.98 5.75
N GLN A 435 -6.26 -43.50 4.81
CA GLN A 435 -6.30 -43.04 3.41
C GLN A 435 -7.54 -43.63 2.70
N THR A 436 -8.73 -43.24 3.18
CA THR A 436 -9.97 -43.41 2.41
C THR A 436 -10.08 -42.26 1.41
N PRO A 437 -10.27 -42.51 0.10
CA PRO A 437 -10.40 -41.44 -0.89
C PRO A 437 -11.75 -40.74 -0.69
N GLY A 438 -11.79 -39.69 0.14
CA GLY A 438 -13.03 -38.95 0.35
C GLY A 438 -13.12 -37.94 1.50
N HIS A 439 -12.10 -37.73 2.34
CA HIS A 439 -12.18 -36.75 3.44
C HIS A 439 -11.31 -35.50 3.22
N ALA A 440 -11.99 -34.36 3.10
CA ALA A 440 -11.61 -32.94 3.24
C ALA A 440 -10.23 -32.45 2.71
N PRO A 441 -10.20 -31.37 1.89
CA PRO A 441 -8.96 -30.91 1.24
C PRO A 441 -7.95 -30.35 2.24
N THR A 442 -6.74 -30.91 2.22
CA THR A 442 -5.55 -30.47 2.96
C THR A 442 -5.37 -28.95 2.82
N ARG A 443 -5.26 -28.21 3.92
CA ARG A 443 -5.21 -26.73 3.94
C ARG A 443 -3.77 -26.23 3.78
N ASP A 444 -3.11 -26.53 2.68
CA ASP A 444 -1.68 -26.26 2.61
C ASP A 444 -1.38 -24.77 2.36
N LEU A 445 -0.26 -24.32 2.92
CA LEU A 445 0.30 -22.99 2.68
C LEU A 445 1.38 -23.10 1.62
N LEU A 446 1.23 -22.29 0.57
CA LEU A 446 2.25 -22.12 -0.46
C LEU A 446 3.18 -20.97 -0.06
N LEU A 447 4.46 -21.26 0.03
CA LEU A 447 5.50 -20.34 0.43
C LEU A 447 6.43 -20.02 -0.74
N LEU A 448 6.43 -18.76 -1.15
CA LEU A 448 7.22 -18.25 -2.27
C LEU A 448 8.24 -17.27 -1.72
N ARG A 449 9.51 -17.66 -1.69
CA ARG A 449 10.60 -16.81 -1.19
C ARG A 449 11.40 -16.21 -2.32
N GLY A 450 11.91 -14.99 -2.11
CA GLY A 450 12.85 -14.38 -3.04
C GLY A 450 13.46 -13.05 -2.59
N GLY A 451 14.21 -12.48 -3.52
CA GLY A 451 14.80 -11.14 -3.41
C GLY A 451 16.22 -11.09 -2.85
N CYS A 452 16.96 -10.05 -3.23
CA CYS A 452 18.35 -9.81 -2.82
C CYS A 452 18.46 -8.74 -1.74
N LEU A 453 18.25 -7.48 -2.14
CA LEU A 453 18.33 -6.30 -1.27
C LEU A 453 17.12 -6.21 -0.35
N LEU A 454 15.94 -6.54 -0.88
CA LEU A 454 14.72 -6.69 -0.14
C LEU A 454 14.36 -8.17 -0.13
N ARG A 455 14.50 -8.80 1.04
CA ARG A 455 14.08 -10.19 1.21
C ARG A 455 12.58 -10.21 1.37
N PHE A 456 11.90 -11.14 0.72
CA PHE A 456 10.49 -11.36 0.97
C PHE A 456 10.11 -12.84 0.99
N LEU A 457 9.05 -13.14 1.74
CA LEU A 457 8.34 -14.41 1.74
C LEU A 457 6.86 -14.11 1.49
N SER A 458 6.33 -14.61 0.39
CA SER A 458 4.89 -14.57 0.11
C SER A 458 4.27 -15.87 0.59
N ILE A 459 3.19 -15.76 1.36
CA ILE A 459 2.40 -16.86 1.89
C ILE A 459 1.04 -16.78 1.22
N VAL A 460 0.66 -17.84 0.52
CA VAL A 460 -0.63 -17.94 -0.17
C VAL A 460 -1.29 -19.24 0.28
N PRO A 461 -2.43 -19.18 0.98
CA PRO A 461 -3.24 -20.36 1.22
C PRO A 461 -3.65 -21.00 -0.11
N GLU A 462 -3.46 -22.30 -0.27
CA GLU A 462 -3.70 -23.00 -1.55
C GLU A 462 -5.13 -22.79 -2.07
N ARG A 463 -6.12 -22.76 -1.16
CA ARG A 463 -7.54 -22.50 -1.49
C ARG A 463 -7.84 -21.09 -1.99
N GLN A 464 -6.91 -20.16 -1.86
CA GLN A 464 -7.06 -18.76 -2.28
C GLN A 464 -6.31 -18.46 -3.59
N VAL A 465 -5.66 -19.46 -4.18
CA VAL A 465 -5.02 -19.35 -5.49
C VAL A 465 -6.10 -19.25 -6.56
N LEU A 466 -6.14 -18.13 -7.28
CA LEU A 466 -7.13 -17.87 -8.33
C LEU A 466 -6.71 -18.41 -9.69
N ALA A 467 -5.40 -18.41 -9.95
CA ALA A 467 -4.83 -18.91 -11.18
C ALA A 467 -3.41 -19.42 -10.92
N VAL A 468 -2.95 -20.37 -11.72
CA VAL A 468 -1.54 -20.77 -11.74
C VAL A 468 -1.03 -20.51 -13.15
N GLN A 469 0.00 -19.67 -13.26
CA GLN A 469 0.64 -19.39 -14.53
C GLN A 469 2.11 -19.79 -14.42
N TRP A 470 2.55 -20.63 -15.35
CA TRP A 470 3.96 -20.91 -15.56
C TRP A 470 4.40 -20.25 -16.87
N SER A 471 5.61 -19.68 -16.89
CA SER A 471 6.14 -19.00 -18.06
C SER A 471 7.63 -19.31 -18.26
N GLN A 472 8.01 -19.52 -19.51
CA GLN A 472 9.38 -19.77 -19.91
C GLN A 472 9.79 -18.82 -21.04
N GLY A 473 10.44 -17.72 -20.65
CA GLY A 473 11.04 -16.79 -21.61
C GLY A 473 12.25 -17.38 -22.36
N PRO A 474 12.79 -16.68 -23.38
CA PRO A 474 13.88 -17.18 -24.22
C PRO A 474 15.13 -17.60 -23.42
N LEU A 475 15.56 -16.76 -22.47
CA LEU A 475 16.70 -17.06 -21.59
C LEU A 475 16.43 -18.26 -20.67
N ASN A 476 15.21 -18.36 -20.15
CA ASN A 476 14.79 -19.46 -19.30
C ASN A 476 14.76 -20.78 -20.08
N ARG A 477 14.37 -20.75 -21.36
CA ARG A 477 14.42 -21.92 -22.24
C ARG A 477 15.85 -22.44 -22.44
N ILE A 478 16.80 -21.53 -22.67
CA ILE A 478 18.23 -21.89 -22.81
C ILE A 478 18.76 -22.51 -21.51
N LEU A 479 18.37 -21.95 -20.36
CA LEU A 479 18.82 -22.41 -19.04
C LEU A 479 18.01 -23.59 -18.48
N LYS A 480 16.98 -24.07 -19.21
CA LYS A 480 16.00 -25.08 -18.76
C LYS A 480 15.30 -24.72 -17.46
N THR A 481 15.00 -23.43 -17.29
CA THR A 481 14.29 -22.90 -16.13
C THR A 481 12.93 -22.35 -16.50
N ALA A 482 12.11 -22.05 -15.51
CA ALA A 482 10.81 -21.42 -15.67
C ALA A 482 10.46 -20.54 -14.47
N CYS A 483 9.47 -19.68 -14.67
CA CYS A 483 8.89 -18.80 -13.66
C CYS A 483 7.48 -19.29 -13.34
N ILE A 484 7.14 -19.40 -12.05
CA ILE A 484 5.76 -19.65 -11.59
C ILE A 484 5.23 -18.38 -10.96
N SER A 485 4.04 -17.99 -11.37
CA SER A 485 3.24 -16.94 -10.73
C SER A 485 1.89 -17.51 -10.32
N LEU A 486 1.53 -17.28 -9.05
CA LEU A 486 0.21 -17.57 -8.53
C LEU A 486 -0.66 -16.31 -8.66
N GLY A 487 -1.81 -16.46 -9.29
CA GLY A 487 -2.84 -15.44 -9.37
C GLY A 487 -3.46 -15.20 -8.00
N SER A 488 -3.46 -13.95 -7.58
CA SER A 488 -4.14 -13.43 -6.39
C SER A 488 -4.96 -12.21 -6.82
N VAL A 489 -5.93 -11.80 -6.01
CA VAL A 489 -6.58 -10.49 -6.16
C VAL A 489 -5.53 -9.40 -6.35
N PRO A 490 -5.81 -8.41 -7.23
CA PRO A 490 -4.95 -7.25 -7.43
C PRO A 490 -4.46 -6.67 -6.11
N GLY A 491 -3.13 -6.55 -5.97
CA GLY A 491 -2.53 -6.04 -4.75
C GLY A 491 -1.00 -5.97 -4.82
N PRO A 492 -0.37 -5.43 -3.77
CA PRO A 492 1.10 -5.30 -3.68
C PRO A 492 1.81 -6.66 -3.57
N VAL A 493 1.12 -7.72 -3.12
CA VAL A 493 1.69 -9.06 -3.08
C VAL A 493 1.50 -9.72 -4.45
N LYS A 494 2.59 -9.91 -5.18
CA LYS A 494 2.64 -10.69 -6.41
C LYS A 494 3.41 -11.98 -6.11
N PRO A 495 2.72 -13.09 -5.82
CA PRO A 495 3.38 -14.34 -5.48
C PRO A 495 4.01 -14.93 -6.74
N THR A 496 5.31 -14.71 -6.90
CA THR A 496 6.09 -15.19 -8.05
C THR A 496 7.40 -15.79 -7.56
N VAL A 497 7.75 -16.95 -8.09
CA VAL A 497 9.08 -17.55 -7.94
C VAL A 497 9.72 -17.63 -9.32
N GLN A 498 10.92 -17.08 -9.42
CA GLN A 498 11.67 -17.05 -10.66
C GLN A 498 12.66 -18.22 -10.70
N ASN A 499 13.01 -18.63 -11.92
CA ASN A 499 14.17 -19.46 -12.19
C ASN A 499 14.16 -20.84 -11.51
N LEU A 500 12.99 -21.45 -11.34
CA LEU A 500 12.87 -22.86 -10.97
C LEU A 500 13.28 -23.75 -12.15
N GLU A 501 13.66 -25.00 -11.89
CA GLU A 501 13.87 -25.98 -12.95
C GLU A 501 12.56 -26.19 -13.72
N ALA A 502 12.59 -26.21 -15.06
CA ALA A 502 11.37 -26.19 -15.87
C ALA A 502 10.45 -27.38 -15.56
N HIS A 503 11.03 -28.57 -15.37
CA HIS A 503 10.28 -29.78 -15.04
C HIS A 503 9.66 -29.71 -13.63
N ASP A 504 10.41 -29.22 -12.63
CA ASP A 504 9.86 -29.00 -11.29
C ASP A 504 8.76 -27.96 -11.30
N ALA A 505 8.92 -26.90 -12.10
CA ALA A 505 7.94 -25.84 -12.18
C ALA A 505 6.62 -26.33 -12.79
N GLU A 506 6.70 -27.12 -13.87
CA GLU A 506 5.55 -27.75 -14.52
C GLU A 506 4.87 -28.74 -13.56
N ARG A 507 5.64 -29.58 -12.87
CA ARG A 507 5.12 -30.54 -11.88
C ARG A 507 4.39 -29.83 -10.74
N ILE A 508 4.99 -28.79 -10.16
CA ILE A 508 4.37 -28.00 -9.08
C ILE A 508 3.10 -27.32 -9.57
N ALA A 509 3.12 -26.73 -10.78
CA ALA A 509 1.94 -26.09 -11.34
C ALA A 509 0.81 -27.10 -11.59
N ALA A 510 1.12 -28.27 -12.16
CA ALA A 510 0.15 -29.34 -12.38
C ALA A 510 -0.43 -29.87 -11.07
N GLU A 511 0.39 -30.01 -10.02
CA GLU A 511 -0.07 -30.44 -8.70
C GLU A 511 -1.00 -29.41 -8.05
N ILE A 512 -0.66 -28.12 -8.10
CA ILE A 512 -1.52 -27.06 -7.58
C ILE A 512 -2.83 -27.03 -8.36
N ILE A 513 -2.78 -27.12 -9.70
CA ILE A 513 -3.98 -27.14 -10.55
C ILE A 513 -4.86 -28.34 -10.18
N ALA A 514 -4.31 -29.56 -10.13
CA ALA A 514 -5.08 -30.77 -9.82
C ALA A 514 -5.73 -30.73 -8.44
N ARG A 515 -5.11 -30.08 -7.44
CA ARG A 515 -5.66 -29.91 -6.10
C ARG A 515 -6.63 -28.74 -5.97
N THR A 516 -6.46 -27.73 -6.80
CA THR A 516 -7.37 -26.57 -6.84
C THR A 516 -8.60 -26.87 -7.72
N ASP A 517 -8.49 -27.84 -8.62
CA ASP A 517 -9.59 -28.29 -9.48
C ASP A 517 -10.74 -28.83 -8.63
N GLY A 518 -11.94 -28.28 -8.84
CA GLY A 518 -13.12 -28.56 -8.01
C GLY A 518 -13.21 -27.82 -6.67
N THR A 519 -12.19 -27.07 -6.23
CA THR A 519 -12.37 -26.13 -5.10
C THR A 519 -13.06 -24.85 -5.59
N ARG A 520 -14.32 -24.68 -5.21
CA ARG A 520 -15.03 -23.40 -5.42
C ARG A 520 -14.28 -22.28 -4.71
N ALA A 521 -14.06 -21.15 -5.40
CA ALA A 521 -13.54 -19.94 -4.80
C ALA A 521 -14.38 -19.56 -3.57
N TYR A 522 -13.73 -19.30 -2.44
CA TYR A 522 -14.38 -18.93 -1.17
C TYR A 522 -15.19 -17.62 -1.26
N TYR A 523 -15.00 -16.88 -2.35
CA TYR A 523 -15.71 -15.63 -2.64
C TYR A 523 -16.08 -15.60 -4.12
N THR A 524 -17.38 -15.76 -4.42
CA THR A 524 -17.96 -15.29 -5.66
C THR A 524 -18.36 -13.84 -5.42
N SER A 525 -17.86 -12.92 -6.25
CA SER A 525 -18.49 -11.59 -6.32
C SER A 525 -19.98 -11.81 -6.63
N PRO A 526 -20.91 -11.06 -6.02
CA PRO A 526 -22.30 -11.08 -6.48
C PRO A 526 -22.28 -10.83 -7.99
N SER A 527 -22.91 -11.72 -8.76
CA SER A 527 -23.08 -11.54 -10.20
C SER A 527 -23.84 -10.25 -10.44
N ALA A 528 -23.29 -9.42 -11.34
CA ALA A 528 -23.80 -8.11 -11.75
C ALA A 528 -25.24 -8.13 -12.26
#